data_AF-C9L7A8-F1
#
_entry.id   AF-C9L7A8-F1
#
_cell.length_a   1.000
_cell.length_b   1.000
_cell.length_c   1.000
_cell.angle_alpha   90.00
_cell.angle_beta   90.00
_cell.angle_gamma   90.00
#
_symmetry.space_group_name_H-M   'P 1'
#
loop_
_entity.id
_entity.type
_entity.pdbx_description
1 polymer ?
#
loop_
_entity_poly.entity_id
_entity_poly.type
_entity_poly.pdbx_seq_one_letter_code
_entity_poly.pdbx_strand_id
1 'polypeptide(L)'
;MRKCLLCQKEYKYCPYCAEDAYKPKWMVLFHDENCSEIFDVLQRHDQGFYTDEEAIIRLKSLDLTVLKNATENVKNQVKRILSKEVKEDKQEEIKSPVMIKSNTKKTNNRK
;
A
#
# COMPACT_ATOMS: atom_id res chain seq x y z
N MET A 1 -6.73 18.77 9.53
CA MET A 1 -6.71 17.34 9.90
C MET A 1 -6.70 16.50 8.64
N ARG A 2 -6.09 15.32 8.70
CA ARG A 2 -6.05 14.34 7.60
C ARG A 2 -6.78 13.08 8.07
N LYS A 3 -7.28 12.31 7.12
CA LYS A 3 -7.95 11.04 7.38
C LYS A 3 -7.19 9.93 6.68
N CYS A 4 -6.89 8.87 7.42
CA CYS A 4 -6.19 7.71 6.88
C CYS A 4 -7.07 7.04 5.83
N LEU A 5 -6.58 6.85 4.61
CA LEU A 5 -7.35 6.17 3.56
C LEU A 5 -7.66 4.72 3.92
N LEU A 6 -6.75 4.05 4.63
CA LEU A 6 -6.93 2.65 5.02
C LEU A 6 -7.90 2.51 6.19
N CYS A 7 -7.57 3.06 7.37
CA CYS A 7 -8.31 2.82 8.61
C CYS A 7 -9.30 3.92 8.99
N GLN A 8 -9.45 4.97 8.15
CA GLN A 8 -10.38 6.08 8.38
C GLN A 8 -10.14 6.90 9.67
N LYS A 9 -9.00 6.69 10.34
CA LYS A 9 -8.59 7.45 11.54
C LYS A 9 -8.17 8.86 11.16
N GLU A 10 -8.60 9.84 11.97
CA GLU A 10 -8.18 11.23 11.82
C GLU A 10 -6.85 11.48 12.54
N TYR A 11 -5.97 12.23 11.89
CA TYR A 11 -4.65 12.58 12.44
C TYR A 11 -4.21 13.99 11.98
N LYS A 12 -3.26 14.58 12.71
CA LYS A 12 -2.69 15.89 12.37
C LYS A 12 -1.40 15.66 11.58
N TYR A 13 -1.41 16.11 10.33
CA TYR A 13 -0.23 16.15 9.47
C TYR A 13 -0.30 17.36 8.56
N CYS A 14 0.76 18.17 8.56
CA CYS A 14 0.86 19.40 7.79
C CYS A 14 2.16 19.40 6.95
N PRO A 15 2.12 19.03 5.66
CA PRO A 15 3.32 18.97 4.83
C PRO A 15 4.01 20.32 4.59
N TYR A 16 3.37 21.43 4.97
CA TYR A 16 3.89 22.79 4.85
C TYR A 16 4.40 23.36 6.19
N CYS A 17 4.16 22.66 7.30
CA CYS A 17 4.59 23.10 8.62
C CYS A 17 6.02 22.59 8.87
N ALA A 18 6.88 23.44 9.44
CA ALA A 18 8.27 23.08 9.74
C ALA A 18 8.37 21.86 10.69
N GLU A 19 7.37 21.69 11.57
CA GLU A 19 7.24 20.57 12.52
C GLU A 19 7.06 19.20 11.85
N ASP A 20 6.58 19.15 10.60
CA ASP A 20 6.34 17.91 9.87
C ASP A 20 7.21 17.84 8.60
N ALA A 21 8.12 18.79 8.38
CA ALA A 21 8.94 18.85 7.17
C ALA A 21 9.92 17.67 7.04
N TYR A 22 10.26 17.03 8.15
CA TYR A 22 11.08 15.81 8.20
C TYR A 22 10.28 14.53 7.98
N LYS A 23 8.94 14.60 8.00
CA LYS A 23 8.08 13.43 7.86
C LYS A 23 7.91 13.06 6.39
N PRO A 24 7.74 11.77 6.09
CA PRO A 24 7.64 11.30 4.72
C PRO A 24 6.31 11.69 4.09
N LYS A 25 6.33 11.92 2.77
CA LYS A 25 5.15 12.40 2.03
C LYS A 25 3.98 11.43 2.05
N TRP A 26 4.20 10.13 2.25
CA TRP A 26 3.13 9.13 2.37
C TRP A 26 2.23 9.38 3.60
N MET A 27 2.71 10.11 4.61
CA MET A 27 1.89 10.54 5.75
C MET A 27 0.78 11.52 5.36
N VAL A 28 0.68 11.91 4.09
CA VAL A 28 -0.48 12.67 3.60
C VAL A 28 -1.71 11.80 3.40
N LEU A 29 -1.51 10.49 3.18
CA LEU A 29 -2.54 9.49 2.90
C LEU A 29 -2.77 8.56 4.09
N PHE A 30 -1.72 8.24 4.83
CA PHE A 30 -1.74 7.28 5.93
C PHE A 30 -1.26 7.91 7.23
N HIS A 31 -1.83 7.49 8.34
CA HIS A 31 -1.40 8.00 9.64
C HIS A 31 -0.09 7.40 10.12
N ASP A 32 0.21 6.16 9.70
CA ASP A 32 1.33 5.34 10.15
C ASP A 32 1.82 4.43 9.04
N GLU A 33 3.05 3.95 9.19
CA GLU A 33 3.73 3.09 8.22
C GLU A 33 2.97 1.79 7.98
N ASN A 34 2.41 1.17 9.04
CA ASN A 34 1.59 -0.04 8.92
C ASN A 34 0.42 0.14 7.94
N CYS A 35 -0.25 1.30 7.94
CA CYS A 35 -1.32 1.56 6.98
C CYS A 35 -0.82 1.82 5.56
N SER A 36 0.36 2.41 5.43
CA SER A 36 1.01 2.60 4.13
C SER A 36 1.43 1.26 3.54
N GLU A 37 2.04 0.38 4.33
CA GLU A 37 2.51 -0.94 3.90
C GLU A 37 1.36 -1.85 3.49
N ILE A 38 0.27 -1.92 4.26
CA ILE A 38 -0.91 -2.72 3.88
C ILE A 38 -1.44 -2.25 2.51
N PHE A 39 -1.54 -0.93 2.31
CA PHE A 39 -2.03 -0.39 1.05
C PHE A 39 -1.06 -0.66 -0.11
N ASP A 40 0.25 -0.52 0.12
CA ASP A 40 1.28 -0.82 -0.87
C ASP A 40 1.25 -2.30 -1.29
N VAL A 41 1.11 -3.23 -0.33
CA VAL A 41 0.95 -4.67 -0.61
C VAL A 41 -0.28 -4.94 -1.46
N LEU A 42 -1.44 -4.36 -1.09
CA LEU A 42 -2.67 -4.50 -1.87
C LEU A 42 -2.51 -3.98 -3.30
N GLN A 43 -1.89 -2.81 -3.46
CA GLN A 43 -1.73 -2.19 -4.78
C GLN A 43 -0.70 -2.93 -5.64
N ARG A 44 0.40 -3.41 -5.05
CA ARG A 44 1.39 -4.23 -5.75
C ARG A 44 0.84 -5.58 -6.15
N HIS A 45 0.02 -6.19 -5.30
CA HIS A 45 -0.71 -7.41 -5.63
C HIS A 45 -1.68 -7.20 -6.79
N ASP A 46 -2.47 -6.12 -6.75
CA ASP A 46 -3.41 -5.76 -7.83
C ASP A 46 -2.68 -5.48 -9.16
N GLN A 47 -1.49 -4.89 -9.09
CA GLN A 47 -0.61 -4.66 -10.24
C GLN A 47 0.14 -5.92 -10.71
N GLY A 48 0.03 -7.05 -10.00
CA GLY A 48 0.74 -8.29 -10.32
C GLY A 48 2.24 -8.28 -10.00
N PHE A 49 2.70 -7.35 -9.16
CA PHE A 49 4.08 -7.33 -8.66
C PHE A 49 4.32 -8.33 -7.53
N TYR A 50 3.28 -8.66 -6.75
CA TYR A 50 3.34 -9.69 -5.72
C TYR A 50 2.46 -10.86 -6.12
N THR A 51 2.98 -12.07 -5.94
CA THR A 51 2.14 -13.27 -5.99
C THR A 51 1.17 -13.28 -4.82
N ASP A 52 0.14 -14.11 -4.92
CA ASP A 52 -0.81 -14.30 -3.83
C ASP A 52 -0.08 -14.70 -2.53
N GLU A 53 0.86 -15.65 -2.60
CA GLU A 53 1.69 -16.08 -1.48
C GLU A 53 2.51 -14.94 -0.84
N GLU A 54 3.23 -14.15 -1.65
CA GLU A 54 4.03 -13.02 -1.17
C GLU A 54 3.15 -11.98 -0.47
N ALA A 55 2.00 -11.65 -1.08
CA ALA A 55 1.06 -10.71 -0.50
C ALA A 55 0.51 -11.23 0.83
N ILE A 56 0.19 -12.53 0.93
CA ILE A 56 -0.27 -13.17 2.18
C ILE A 56 0.79 -13.08 3.28
N ILE A 57 2.05 -13.43 2.97
CA ILE A 57 3.16 -13.40 3.94
C ILE A 57 3.35 -11.98 4.48
N ARG A 58 3.36 -10.98 3.59
CA ARG A 58 3.47 -9.57 3.98
C ARG A 58 2.28 -9.12 4.81
N LEU A 59 1.05 -9.42 4.39
CA LEU A 59 -0.15 -9.06 5.14
C LEU A 59 -0.20 -9.69 6.53
N LYS A 60 0.26 -10.93 6.69
CA LYS A 60 0.35 -11.62 7.99
C LYS A 60 1.41 -11.02 8.92
N SER A 61 2.45 -10.40 8.36
CA SER A 61 3.47 -9.71 9.15
C SER A 61 3.03 -8.33 9.67
N LEU A 62 1.92 -7.80 9.15
CA LEU A 62 1.41 -6.47 9.47
C LEU A 62 0.24 -6.54 10.48
N ASP A 63 -0.02 -5.44 11.18
CA ASP A 63 -1.17 -5.39 12.08
C ASP A 63 -2.45 -5.15 11.29
N LEU A 64 -3.22 -6.22 11.10
CA LEU A 64 -4.52 -6.20 10.43
C LEU A 64 -5.66 -5.70 11.35
N THR A 65 -5.39 -5.43 12.63
CA THR A 65 -6.39 -4.89 13.57
C THR A 65 -6.91 -3.53 13.09
N VAL A 66 -6.06 -2.74 12.42
CA VAL A 66 -6.43 -1.46 11.81
C VAL A 66 -7.52 -1.59 10.74
N LEU A 67 -7.69 -2.78 10.15
CA LEU A 67 -8.73 -3.03 9.16
C LEU A 67 -10.13 -3.02 9.76
N LYS A 68 -10.30 -3.15 11.09
CA LYS A 68 -11.64 -3.04 11.71
C LYS A 68 -12.35 -1.74 11.34
N ASN A 69 -11.60 -0.64 11.26
CA ASN A 69 -12.10 0.68 10.93
C ASN A 69 -12.01 1.01 9.43
N ALA A 70 -11.47 0.08 8.62
CA ALA A 70 -11.35 0.26 7.18
C ALA A 70 -12.69 0.13 6.44
N THR A 71 -12.74 0.68 5.23
CA THR A 71 -13.87 0.54 4.31
C THR A 71 -14.06 -0.93 3.90
N GLU A 72 -15.30 -1.33 3.61
CA GLU A 72 -15.63 -2.70 3.20
C GLU A 72 -14.84 -3.16 1.98
N ASN A 73 -14.57 -2.28 1.03
CA ASN A 73 -13.78 -2.62 -0.15
C ASN A 73 -12.37 -3.13 0.21
N VAL A 74 -11.67 -2.43 1.12
CA VAL A 74 -10.34 -2.82 1.61
C VAL A 74 -10.42 -4.14 2.35
N LYS A 75 -11.41 -4.30 3.24
CA LYS A 75 -11.64 -5.56 3.97
C LYS A 75 -11.86 -6.74 3.03
N ASN A 76 -12.64 -6.52 1.96
CA ASN A 76 -12.94 -7.56 0.98
C ASN A 76 -11.71 -7.93 0.13
N GLN A 77 -10.88 -6.95 -0.25
CA GLN A 77 -9.63 -7.24 -0.95
C GLN A 77 -8.67 -8.07 -0.09
N VAL A 78 -8.42 -7.65 1.16
CA VAL A 78 -7.55 -8.40 2.08
C VAL A 78 -8.07 -9.81 2.31
N LYS A 79 -9.39 -9.97 2.54
CA LYS A 79 -10.02 -11.29 2.65
C LYS A 79 -9.83 -12.12 1.39
N ARG A 80 -9.97 -11.54 0.20
CA ARG A 80 -9.81 -12.26 -1.07
C ARG A 80 -8.39 -12.80 -1.24
N ILE A 81 -7.37 -12.01 -0.88
CA ILE A 81 -5.97 -12.42 -0.93
C ILE A 81 -5.70 -13.54 0.07
N LEU A 82 -6.08 -13.35 1.34
CA LEU A 82 -5.91 -14.37 2.38
C LEU A 82 -6.69 -15.67 2.08
N SER A 83 -7.84 -15.59 1.43
CA SER A 83 -8.64 -16.78 1.07
C SER A 83 -8.00 -17.63 -0.02
N LYS A 84 -7.02 -17.11 -0.77
CA LYS A 84 -6.31 -17.87 -1.80
C LYS A 84 -5.21 -18.76 -1.23
N GLU A 85 -4.70 -18.48 -0.03
CA GLU A 85 -3.73 -19.35 0.66
C GLU A 85 -4.23 -20.79 0.79
N VAL A 86 -5.54 -20.97 0.91
CA VAL A 86 -6.18 -22.28 1.12
C VAL A 86 -6.29 -23.08 -0.19
N LYS A 87 -6.12 -22.42 -1.35
CA LYS A 87 -6.38 -23.01 -2.67
C LYS A 87 -5.13 -23.28 -3.51
N GLU A 88 -3.97 -22.75 -3.12
CA GLU A 88 -2.74 -22.77 -3.92
C GLU A 88 -1.82 -23.99 -3.69
N ASP A 89 -2.29 -25.06 -3.05
CA ASP A 89 -1.71 -26.40 -3.31
C ASP A 89 -2.21 -26.92 -4.67
N LYS A 90 -1.84 -26.21 -5.75
CA LYS A 90 -1.73 -26.69 -7.14
C LYS A 90 -1.48 -25.53 -8.11
N GLN A 91 -0.32 -25.65 -8.78
CA GLN A 91 0.07 -25.15 -10.10
C GLN A 91 0.96 -23.90 -10.15
N GLU A 92 2.27 -24.20 -10.16
CA GLU A 92 3.28 -23.91 -11.20
C GLU A 92 3.34 -22.49 -11.82
N GLU A 93 4.50 -21.86 -11.61
CA GLU A 93 5.40 -21.11 -12.52
C GLU A 93 4.76 -20.52 -13.81
N ILE A 94 5.04 -19.29 -14.30
CA ILE A 94 6.37 -18.73 -14.66
C ILE A 94 6.24 -17.24 -15.10
N LYS A 95 7.33 -16.47 -14.83
CA LYS A 95 7.94 -15.32 -15.59
C LYS A 95 7.41 -13.87 -15.41
N SER A 96 8.18 -13.10 -14.63
CA SER A 96 8.47 -11.65 -14.75
C SER A 96 9.04 -11.30 -16.16
N PRO A 97 9.25 -10.01 -16.57
CA PRO A 97 9.19 -8.74 -15.82
C PRO A 97 8.48 -7.56 -16.58
N VAL A 98 8.75 -6.32 -16.14
CA VAL A 98 8.66 -5.00 -16.81
C VAL A 98 7.32 -4.20 -16.68
N MET A 99 7.23 -2.89 -16.38
CA MET A 99 8.13 -1.71 -16.46
C MET A 99 7.78 -0.64 -15.39
N ILE A 100 8.80 -0.13 -14.68
CA ILE A 100 8.76 1.20 -14.04
C ILE A 100 9.02 2.24 -15.16
N LYS A 101 8.06 3.13 -15.43
CA LYS A 101 8.33 4.40 -16.12
C LYS A 101 8.14 5.55 -15.15
N SER A 102 9.22 5.91 -14.48
CA SER A 102 9.42 7.20 -13.84
C SER A 102 9.45 8.26 -14.95
N ASN A 103 8.36 9.00 -15.13
CA ASN A 103 8.38 10.16 -16.02
C ASN A 103 8.91 11.38 -15.24
N THR A 104 10.22 11.48 -15.18
CA THR A 104 10.95 12.70 -14.84
C THR A 104 10.66 13.75 -15.91
N LYS A 105 9.88 14.79 -15.59
CA LYS A 105 9.82 16.00 -16.44
C LYS A 105 10.50 17.15 -15.71
N LYS A 106 11.83 17.20 -15.84
CA LYS A 106 12.66 18.35 -15.52
C LYS A 106 13.67 18.56 -16.64
N THR A 107 13.46 19.59 -17.46
CA THR A 107 14.47 20.29 -18.28
C THR A 107 13.78 21.51 -18.91
N ASN A 108 14.01 22.76 -18.48
CA ASN A 108 15.16 23.68 -18.62
C ASN A 108 15.36 24.30 -20.02
N ASN A 109 15.47 25.65 -20.03
CA ASN A 109 16.42 26.52 -20.77
C ASN A 109 15.84 27.95 -20.71
N ARG A 110 16.48 29.03 -20.23
CA ARG A 110 17.86 29.55 -20.36
C ARG A 110 18.35 29.61 -21.80
N LYS A 111 18.02 30.73 -22.45
CA LYS A 111 18.87 31.43 -23.41
C LYS A 111 18.66 32.93 -23.21
#